data_AF-A0A528HDW7-F1
#
_entry.id   AF-A0A528HDW7-F1
#
_cell.length_a   1.000
_cell.length_b   1.000
_cell.length_c   1.000
_cell.angle_alpha   90.00
_cell.angle_beta   90.00
_cell.angle_gamma   90.00
#
_symmetry.space_group_name_H-M   'P 1'
#
loop_
_entity.id
_entity.type
_entity.pdbx_description
1 polymer ?
#
loop_
_entity_poly.entity_id
_entity_poly.type
_entity_poly.pdbx_seq_one_letter_code
_entity_poly.pdbx_strand_id
1 'polypeptide(L)'
;MLGALRDAVSGSGPSEPDIDFVVSNGNGERYHGWEMLIARPRFYRTHRTLMATAYPAMTVGDTGAASGALALMLAADSLVQDYAPGSIAMCEVASENGLRAAAVVARVNRR
;
A
#
# COMPACT_ATOMS: atom_id res chain seq x y z
N MET A 1 -2.70 -11.71 -0.91
CA MET A 1 -2.33 -10.33 -1.33
C MET A 1 -2.27 -10.16 -2.85
N LEU A 2 -1.56 -11.01 -3.60
CA LEU A 2 -1.33 -10.82 -5.05
C LEU A 2 -2.60 -10.57 -5.90
N GLY A 3 -3.72 -11.27 -5.62
CA GLY A 3 -4.99 -11.03 -6.30
C GLY A 3 -5.50 -9.61 -6.08
N ALA A 4 -5.59 -9.17 -4.82
CA ALA A 4 -6.03 -7.82 -4.46
C ALA A 4 -5.18 -6.73 -5.13
N LEU A 5 -3.85 -6.91 -5.21
CA LEU A 5 -2.96 -5.96 -5.90
C LEU A 5 -3.30 -5.85 -7.39
N ARG A 6 -3.59 -6.98 -8.06
CA ARG A 6 -3.98 -7.01 -9.48
C ARG A 6 -5.35 -6.37 -9.70
N ASP A 7 -6.29 -6.65 -8.82
CA ASP A 7 -7.64 -6.10 -8.88
C ASP A 7 -7.60 -4.58 -8.73
N ALA A 8 -6.76 -4.05 -7.83
CA ALA A 8 -6.59 -2.62 -7.60
C ALA A 8 -6.07 -1.84 -8.84
N VAL A 9 -5.37 -2.49 -9.77
CA VAL A 9 -4.84 -1.89 -11.01
C VAL A 9 -5.56 -2.38 -12.27
N SER A 10 -6.68 -3.11 -12.14
CA SER A 10 -7.39 -3.72 -13.28
C SER A 10 -8.24 -2.73 -14.10
N GLY A 11 -8.42 -1.49 -13.62
CA GLY A 11 -9.25 -0.47 -14.26
C GLY A 11 -8.47 0.52 -15.13
N SER A 12 -9.11 1.63 -15.51
CA SER A 12 -8.51 2.72 -16.29
C SER A 12 -7.64 3.68 -15.46
N GLY A 13 -7.26 3.27 -14.25
CA GLY A 13 -6.45 4.07 -13.32
C GLY A 13 -4.95 3.86 -13.53
N PRO A 14 -4.13 4.27 -12.54
CA PRO A 14 -2.70 3.99 -12.55
C PRO A 14 -2.39 2.49 -12.62
N SER A 15 -1.33 2.18 -13.35
CA SER A 15 -0.79 0.83 -13.51
C SER A 15 0.34 0.56 -12.51
N GLU A 16 0.84 -0.67 -12.45
CA GLU A 16 1.91 -1.05 -11.51
C GLU A 16 3.19 -0.17 -11.60
N PRO A 17 3.70 0.17 -12.79
CA PRO A 17 4.85 1.08 -12.94
C PRO A 17 4.63 2.47 -12.33
N ASP A 18 3.38 2.93 -12.26
CA ASP A 18 3.03 4.28 -11.80
C ASP A 18 3.00 4.38 -10.27
N ILE A 19 3.13 3.27 -9.54
CA ILE A 19 3.09 3.25 -8.08
C ILE A 19 4.43 3.74 -7.53
N ASP A 20 4.40 4.88 -6.83
CA ASP A 20 5.59 5.53 -6.28
C ASP A 20 5.96 4.99 -4.89
N PHE A 21 4.96 4.67 -4.06
CA PHE A 21 5.17 4.18 -2.70
C PHE A 21 4.02 3.29 -2.20
N VAL A 22 4.28 2.58 -1.09
CA VAL A 22 3.34 1.67 -0.45
C VAL A 22 3.00 2.15 0.95
N VAL A 23 1.74 2.02 1.35
CA VAL A 23 1.34 2.08 2.76
C VAL A 23 0.76 0.73 3.15
N SER A 24 1.43 0.03 4.07
CA SER A 24 1.08 -1.34 4.45
C SER A 24 0.70 -1.41 5.93
N ASN A 25 -0.33 -2.18 6.28
CA ASN A 25 -0.67 -2.43 7.67
C ASN A 25 0.20 -3.50 8.37
N GLY A 26 1.34 -3.87 7.78
CA GLY A 26 2.28 -4.81 8.39
C GLY A 26 2.77 -4.33 9.76
N ASN A 27 2.55 -5.17 10.77
CA ASN A 27 2.84 -4.91 12.20
C ASN A 27 4.07 -5.70 12.72
N GLY A 28 4.86 -6.29 11.82
CA GLY A 28 6.00 -7.15 12.17
C GLY A 28 5.65 -8.63 12.35
N GLU A 29 4.38 -9.02 12.16
CA GLU A 29 3.97 -10.42 12.19
C GLU A 29 4.67 -11.23 11.08
N ARG A 30 5.14 -12.44 11.44
CA ARG A 30 6.01 -13.27 10.62
C ARG A 30 5.34 -13.76 9.35
N TYR A 31 4.11 -14.28 9.43
CA TYR A 31 3.39 -14.81 8.29
C TYR A 31 3.02 -13.71 7.30
N HIS A 32 2.66 -12.51 7.78
CA HIS A 32 2.46 -11.32 6.96
C HIS A 32 3.74 -10.94 6.22
N GLY A 33 4.89 -10.94 6.90
CA GLY A 33 6.19 -10.72 6.28
C GLY A 33 6.49 -11.72 5.16
N TRP A 34 6.23 -13.01 5.39
CA TRP A 34 6.39 -14.06 4.37
C TRP A 34 5.44 -13.88 3.19
N GLU A 35 4.18 -13.52 3.44
CA GLU A 35 3.24 -13.24 2.37
C GLU A 35 3.73 -12.08 1.49
N MET A 36 4.22 -10.99 2.10
CA MET A 36 4.73 -9.84 1.35
C MET A 36 5.97 -10.20 0.54
N LEU A 37 6.90 -10.99 1.11
CA LEU A 37 8.09 -11.48 0.39
C LEU A 37 7.75 -12.32 -0.85
N ILE A 38 6.60 -13.00 -0.86
CA ILE A 38 6.16 -13.80 -2.01
C ILE A 38 5.31 -12.96 -2.97
N ALA A 39 4.39 -12.15 -2.45
CA ALA A 39 3.43 -11.41 -3.26
C ALA A 39 4.05 -10.20 -3.96
N ARG A 40 4.89 -9.42 -3.27
CA ARG A 40 5.45 -8.18 -3.81
C ARG A 40 6.31 -8.41 -5.04
N PRO A 41 7.29 -9.35 -5.09
CA PRO A 41 8.08 -9.59 -6.31
C PRO A 41 7.28 -10.12 -7.50
N ARG A 42 6.10 -10.72 -7.25
CA ARG A 42 5.20 -11.21 -8.29
C ARG A 42 4.30 -10.13 -8.89
N PHE A 43 4.07 -9.05 -8.14
CA PHE A 43 3.28 -7.91 -8.58
C PHE A 43 4.18 -6.79 -9.08
N TYR A 44 5.07 -6.31 -8.21
CA TYR A 44 5.98 -5.21 -8.47
C TYR A 44 7.17 -5.65 -9.33
N ARG A 45 6.96 -5.71 -10.64
CA ARG A 45 7.94 -6.21 -11.60
C ARG A 45 8.77 -5.10 -12.23
N THR A 46 8.29 -3.86 -12.17
CA THR A 46 9.03 -2.71 -12.69
C THR A 46 10.24 -2.44 -11.81
N HIS A 47 11.41 -2.30 -12.44
CA HIS A 47 12.65 -2.05 -11.72
C HIS A 47 12.60 -0.69 -11.00
N ARG A 48 12.96 -0.70 -9.72
CA ARG A 48 13.09 0.49 -8.88
C ARG A 48 14.23 0.29 -7.89
N THR A 49 14.96 1.37 -7.61
CA THR A 49 16.08 1.34 -6.66
C THR A 49 15.61 1.15 -5.22
N LEU A 50 14.43 1.69 -4.89
CA LEU A 50 13.78 1.59 -3.59
C LEU A 50 12.27 1.45 -3.78
N MET A 51 11.63 0.57 -3.00
CA MET A 51 10.18 0.56 -2.84
C MET A 51 9.84 1.21 -1.51
N ALA A 52 9.65 2.54 -1.51
CA ALA A 52 9.33 3.27 -0.30
C ALA A 52 8.05 2.70 0.31
N THR A 53 8.14 2.20 1.54
CA THR A 53 7.00 1.56 2.22
C THR A 53 6.84 2.15 3.61
N ALA A 54 5.68 2.74 3.88
CA ALA A 54 5.28 3.16 5.20
C ALA A 54 4.54 2.01 5.91
N TYR A 55 4.91 1.78 7.18
CA TYR A 55 4.22 0.85 8.07
C TYR A 55 3.70 1.62 9.28
N PRO A 56 2.44 2.13 9.26
CA PRO A 56 1.88 2.92 10.35
C PRO A 56 1.97 2.22 11.71
N ALA A 57 1.89 0.88 11.71
CA ALA A 57 1.98 0.07 12.91
C ALA A 57 3.33 0.20 13.66
N MET A 58 4.40 0.67 13.00
CA MET A 58 5.67 0.96 13.68
C MET A 58 5.58 2.18 14.61
N THR A 59 4.60 3.07 14.42
CA THR A 59 4.45 4.30 15.22
C THR A 59 3.28 4.21 16.19
N VAL A 60 2.14 3.68 15.74
CA VAL A 60 0.90 3.67 16.54
C VAL A 60 0.46 2.27 16.97
N GLY A 61 1.23 1.24 16.63
CA GLY A 61 0.86 -0.16 16.87
C GLY A 61 -0.21 -0.67 15.90
N ASP A 62 -0.63 -1.92 16.12
CA ASP A 62 -1.72 -2.51 15.36
C ASP A 62 -3.08 -1.99 15.87
N THR A 63 -3.87 -1.47 14.94
CA THR A 63 -5.19 -0.86 15.20
C THR A 63 -6.35 -1.75 14.76
N GLY A 64 -6.07 -3.01 14.38
CA GLY A 64 -7.07 -3.98 13.97
C GLY A 64 -7.87 -3.51 12.76
N ALA A 65 -9.20 -3.52 12.86
CA ALA A 65 -10.08 -3.13 11.75
C ALA A 65 -9.85 -1.69 11.25
N ALA A 66 -9.32 -0.80 12.09
CA ALA A 66 -9.01 0.58 11.70
C ALA A 66 -7.73 0.70 10.85
N SER A 67 -6.93 -0.37 10.73
CA SER A 67 -5.64 -0.32 10.03
C SER A 67 -5.76 0.05 8.55
N GLY A 68 -6.87 -0.33 7.90
CA GLY A 68 -7.13 0.02 6.52
C GLY A 68 -7.46 1.51 6.35
N ALA A 69 -8.29 2.06 7.23
CA ALA A 69 -8.58 3.49 7.25
C ALA A 69 -7.32 4.31 7.58
N LEU A 70 -6.50 3.83 8.51
CA LEU A 70 -5.21 4.45 8.84
C LEU A 70 -4.25 4.45 7.64
N ALA A 71 -4.18 3.35 6.88
CA ALA A 71 -3.36 3.28 5.68
C ALA A 71 -3.81 4.29 4.61
N LEU A 72 -5.13 4.41 4.38
CA LEU A 72 -5.70 5.39 3.46
C LEU A 72 -5.44 6.83 3.93
N MET A 73 -5.65 7.09 5.23
CA MET A 73 -5.41 8.40 5.83
C MET A 73 -3.96 8.83 5.67
N LEU A 74 -2.99 7.93 5.95
CA LEU A 74 -1.57 8.24 5.78
C LEU A 74 -1.20 8.46 4.31
N ALA A 75 -1.74 7.66 3.39
CA ALA A 75 -1.54 7.89 1.96
C ALA A 75 -2.10 9.25 1.53
N ALA A 76 -3.32 9.59 1.92
CA ALA A 76 -3.93 10.87 1.59
C ALA A 76 -3.18 12.05 2.23
N ASP A 77 -2.82 11.96 3.51
CA ASP A 77 -2.10 13.00 4.22
C ASP A 77 -0.71 13.26 3.59
N SER A 78 0.04 12.20 3.28
CA SER A 78 1.34 12.32 2.61
C SER A 78 1.28 12.96 1.22
N LEU A 79 0.19 12.70 0.49
CA LEU A 79 -0.10 13.33 -0.80
C LEU A 79 -0.61 14.77 -0.64
N VAL A 80 -1.32 15.12 0.43
CA VAL A 80 -1.82 16.49 0.63
C VAL A 80 -0.71 17.40 1.15
N GLN A 81 0.17 16.88 2.01
CA GLN A 81 1.24 17.63 2.68
C GLN A 81 2.59 17.58 1.94
N ASP A 82 2.63 17.02 0.73
CA ASP A 82 3.82 16.97 -0.14
C ASP A 82 5.07 16.30 0.47
N TYR A 83 4.89 15.41 1.45
CA TYR A 83 5.99 14.58 1.98
C TYR A 83 6.02 13.16 1.42
N ALA A 84 5.05 12.78 0.58
CA ALA A 84 5.07 11.51 -0.14
C ALA A 84 6.27 11.43 -1.11
N PRO A 85 6.87 10.24 -1.31
CA PRO A 85 7.90 10.02 -2.32
C PRO A 85 7.45 10.28 -3.77
N GLY A 86 6.14 10.38 -4.01
CA GLY A 86 5.55 10.63 -5.32
C GLY A 86 4.06 11.00 -5.23
N SER A 87 3.32 10.74 -6.29
CA SER A 87 1.92 11.15 -6.45
C SER A 87 0.90 10.01 -6.37
N ILE A 88 1.37 8.75 -6.39
CA ILE A 88 0.54 7.56 -6.45
C ILE A 88 1.01 6.55 -5.40
N ALA A 89 0.12 6.22 -4.47
CA ALA A 89 0.32 5.24 -3.41
C ALA A 89 -0.42 3.95 -3.70
N MET A 90 0.14 2.80 -3.31
CA MET A 90 -0.61 1.56 -3.11
C MET A 90 -0.82 1.33 -1.62
N CYS A 91 -2.07 1.30 -1.18
CA CYS A 91 -2.45 0.86 0.17
C CYS A 91 -2.62 -0.66 0.17
N GLU A 92 -1.87 -1.36 1.01
CA GLU A 92 -1.88 -2.82 1.16
C GLU A 92 -2.39 -3.20 2.55
N VAL A 93 -3.52 -3.90 2.63
CA VAL A 93 -4.16 -4.24 3.91
C VAL A 93 -4.45 -5.73 3.98
N ALA A 94 -4.06 -6.34 5.08
CA ALA A 94 -4.33 -7.74 5.38
C ALA A 94 -5.03 -7.89 6.74
N SER A 95 -5.93 -8.86 6.85
CA SER A 95 -6.54 -9.28 8.12
C SER A 95 -5.99 -10.63 8.56
N GLU A 96 -6.02 -10.89 9.87
CA GLU A 96 -5.75 -12.21 10.47
C GLU A 96 -6.72 -13.28 9.96
N ASN A 97 -7.96 -12.90 9.59
CA ASN A 97 -8.97 -13.81 9.02
C ASN A 97 -8.74 -14.13 7.53
N GLY A 98 -7.54 -13.86 7.00
CA GLY A 98 -7.18 -14.16 5.62
C GLY A 98 -7.70 -13.18 4.56
N LEU A 99 -8.45 -12.14 4.94
CA LEU A 99 -8.91 -11.10 4.01
C LEU A 99 -7.75 -10.24 3.52
N ARG A 100 -7.77 -9.88 2.23
CA ARG A 100 -6.74 -9.07 1.58
C ARG A 100 -7.40 -7.99 0.75
N ALA A 101 -6.96 -6.76 0.94
CA ALA A 101 -7.43 -5.61 0.18
C ALA A 101 -6.23 -4.80 -0.28
N ALA A 102 -6.38 -4.19 -1.45
CA ALA A 102 -5.45 -3.20 -1.95
C ALA A 102 -6.22 -2.07 -2.63
N ALA A 103 -5.66 -0.87 -2.59
CA ALA A 103 -6.26 0.29 -3.23
C ALA A 103 -5.15 1.23 -3.73
N VAL A 104 -5.31 1.74 -4.95
CA VAL A 104 -4.47 2.80 -5.47
C VAL A 104 -5.04 4.15 -5.05
N VAL A 105 -4.22 5.01 -4.46
CA VAL A 105 -4.57 6.37 -4.05
C VAL A 105 -3.68 7.35 -4.80
N ALA A 106 -4.28 8.26 -5.56
CA ALA A 106 -3.53 9.24 -6.36
C ALA A 106 -3.89 10.67 -5.92
N ARG A 107 -2.92 11.59 -6.00
CA ARG A 107 -3.17 13.02 -5.80
C ARG A 107 -4.15 13.51 -6.86
N VAL A 108 -5.22 14.18 -6.44
CA VAL A 108 -6.14 14.87 -7.34
C VAL A 108 -5.59 16.27 -7.60
N ASN A 109 -5.13 16.53 -8.82
CA ASN A 109 -4.85 17.90 -9.23
C ASN A 109 -6.19 18.65 -9.33
N ARG A 110 -6.42 19.62 -8.43
CA ARG A 110 -7.50 20.58 -8.61
C ARG A 110 -7.20 21.39 -9.87
N ARG A 111 -8.05 21.24 -10.89
CA ARG A 111 -8.09 22.13 -12.05
C ARG A 111 -8.71 23.46 -11.66
#